data_AF-A0AAV3SRH5-F1
#
_entry.id   AF-A0AAV3SRH5-F1
#
_cell.length_a   1.000
_cell.length_b   1.000
_cell.length_c   1.000
_cell.angle_alpha   90.00
_cell.angle_beta   90.00
_cell.angle_gamma   90.00
#
_symmetry.space_group_name_H-M   'P 1'
#
loop_
_entity.id
_entity.type
_entity.pdbx_description
1 polymer ?
#
loop_
_entity_poly.entity_id
_entity_poly.type
_entity_poly.pdbx_seq_one_letter_code
_entity_poly.pdbx_strand_id
1 'polypeptide(L)'
;MTIDLLKEMPQITGEIGLNAADLLAPSTLCKAFDRISMSVCRVLLRQSAQLHDLSEHAAIDATFYDRSPASRHYCQRISYRVQKIKVTKLVDTASQAVLDVHCSTNREGSDADLAEQIARRNAGNLRALAADKGYDKQSLREGLREFGIRPLIKHRIFAPYDHAHNARIDDSRYN
;
A
#
# COMPACT_ATOMS: atom_id res chain seq x y z
N MET A 1 -3.31 22.06 8.65
CA MET A 1 -2.55 21.46 7.54
C MET A 1 -3.44 20.85 6.47
N THR A 2 -4.39 19.96 6.77
CA THR A 2 -5.22 19.34 5.70
C THR A 2 -6.24 20.28 5.05
N ILE A 3 -6.86 21.18 5.81
CA ILE A 3 -7.81 22.17 5.26
C ILE A 3 -7.11 23.27 4.48
N ASP A 4 -5.92 23.66 4.92
CA ASP A 4 -5.11 24.65 4.20
C ASP A 4 -4.76 24.09 2.81
N LEU A 5 -4.36 22.81 2.73
CA LEU A 5 -4.18 22.10 1.45
C LEU A 5 -5.43 22.09 0.58
N LEU A 6 -6.62 21.80 1.13
CA LEU A 6 -7.86 21.80 0.35
C LEU A 6 -8.26 23.20 -0.13
N LYS A 7 -7.96 24.25 0.64
CA LYS A 7 -8.15 25.64 0.21
C LYS A 7 -7.23 26.01 -0.95
N GLU A 8 -6.01 25.49 -0.96
CA GLU A 8 -5.03 25.70 -2.05
C GLU A 8 -5.25 24.75 -3.25
N MET A 9 -6.22 23.83 -3.18
CA MET A 9 -6.51 22.84 -4.23
C MET A 9 -7.97 22.96 -4.73
N PRO A 10 -8.36 24.07 -5.37
CA PRO A 10 -9.75 24.36 -5.77
C PRO A 10 -10.33 23.31 -6.74
N GLN A 11 -9.47 22.61 -7.49
CA GLN A 11 -9.86 21.51 -8.36
C GLN A 11 -10.53 20.39 -7.57
N ILE A 12 -9.93 19.95 -6.45
CA ILE A 12 -10.48 18.86 -5.64
C ILE A 12 -11.83 19.27 -5.05
N THR A 13 -11.94 20.49 -4.53
CA THR A 13 -13.21 20.98 -3.98
C THR A 13 -14.28 21.06 -5.07
N GLY A 14 -13.93 21.48 -6.28
CA GLY A 14 -14.82 21.49 -7.44
C GLY A 14 -15.35 20.11 -7.83
N GLU A 15 -14.46 19.10 -7.90
CA GLU A 15 -14.84 17.72 -8.25
C GLU A 15 -15.83 17.10 -7.24
N ILE A 16 -15.71 17.46 -5.96
CA ILE A 16 -16.63 16.98 -4.92
C ILE A 16 -17.83 17.91 -4.68
N GLY A 17 -18.00 18.95 -5.51
CA GLY A 17 -19.13 19.88 -5.45
C GLY A 17 -19.13 20.80 -4.22
N LEU A 18 -17.96 21.12 -3.68
CA LEU A 18 -17.79 22.01 -2.52
C LEU A 18 -17.04 23.29 -2.89
N ASN A 19 -17.35 24.38 -2.20
CA ASN A 19 -16.56 25.61 -2.22
C ASN A 19 -15.68 25.72 -0.97
N ALA A 20 -14.68 26.61 -1.00
CA ALA A 20 -13.83 26.87 0.16
C ALA A 20 -14.61 27.31 1.42
N ALA A 21 -15.79 27.93 1.24
CA ALA A 21 -16.69 28.32 2.31
C ALA A 21 -17.45 27.15 2.94
N ASP A 22 -17.61 26.03 2.20
CA ASP A 22 -18.29 24.82 2.66
C ASP A 22 -17.37 23.92 3.49
N LEU A 23 -16.07 24.24 3.54
CA LEU A 23 -15.08 23.47 4.31
C LEU A 23 -15.30 23.68 5.81
N LEU A 24 -15.44 22.55 6.52
CA LEU A 24 -15.58 22.52 7.98
C LEU A 24 -14.34 23.13 8.68
N ALA A 25 -14.46 23.40 9.99
CA ALA A 25 -13.28 23.78 10.77
C ALA A 25 -12.21 22.66 10.77
N PRO A 26 -10.90 23.00 10.79
CA PRO A 26 -9.82 22.00 10.76
C PRO A 26 -9.93 20.93 11.85
N SER A 27 -10.38 21.33 13.05
CA SER A 27 -10.59 20.42 14.17
C SER A 27 -11.69 19.37 13.91
N THR A 28 -12.75 19.74 13.18
CA THR A 28 -13.83 18.82 12.79
C THR A 28 -13.31 17.76 11.82
N LEU A 29 -12.52 18.17 10.83
CA LEU A 29 -11.91 17.28 9.85
C LEU A 29 -10.93 16.30 10.52
N CYS A 30 -10.07 16.77 11.43
CA CYS A 30 -9.19 15.89 12.19
C CYS A 30 -9.99 14.83 12.99
N LYS A 31 -11.04 15.24 13.71
CA LYS A 31 -11.91 14.31 14.44
C LYS A 31 -12.65 13.34 13.51
N ALA A 32 -12.93 13.72 12.26
CA ALA A 32 -13.50 12.82 11.27
C ALA A 32 -12.47 11.78 10.83
N PHE A 33 -11.23 12.20 10.52
CA PHE A 33 -10.14 11.27 10.19
C PHE A 33 -9.81 10.30 11.33
N ASP A 34 -9.84 10.75 12.58
CA ASP A 34 -9.65 9.88 13.75
C ASP A 34 -10.72 8.79 13.87
N ARG A 35 -11.91 9.02 13.29
CA ARG A 35 -13.02 8.06 13.27
C ARG A 35 -13.02 7.14 12.06
N ILE A 36 -12.29 7.48 10.99
CA ILE A 36 -12.22 6.66 9.79
C ILE A 36 -11.41 5.41 10.10
N SER A 37 -12.06 4.25 10.01
CA SER A 37 -11.39 2.96 10.14
C SER A 37 -10.71 2.57 8.84
N MET A 38 -9.68 1.71 8.95
CA MET A 38 -9.04 1.11 7.77
C MET A 38 -10.01 0.31 6.89
N SER A 39 -11.10 -0.23 7.45
CA SER A 39 -12.12 -0.92 6.66
C SER A 39 -12.84 0.04 5.70
N VAL A 40 -13.14 1.28 6.12
CA VAL A 40 -13.73 2.30 5.26
C VAL A 40 -12.73 2.69 4.16
N CYS A 41 -11.47 2.94 4.50
CA CYS A 41 -10.43 3.26 3.51
C CYS A 41 -10.32 2.17 2.43
N ARG A 42 -10.36 0.89 2.81
CA ARG A 42 -10.29 -0.23 1.85
C ARG A 42 -11.53 -0.33 0.97
N VAL A 43 -12.72 -0.04 1.49
CA VAL A 43 -13.95 0.01 0.68
C VAL A 43 -13.83 1.10 -0.38
N LEU A 44 -13.35 2.29 0.02
CA LEU A 44 -13.13 3.39 -0.91
C LEU A 44 -12.09 3.03 -1.98
N LEU A 45 -10.95 2.45 -1.58
CA LEU A 45 -9.92 1.98 -2.53
C LEU A 45 -10.48 0.96 -3.52
N ARG A 46 -11.30 0.00 -3.05
CA ARG A 46 -11.92 -0.99 -3.94
C ARG A 46 -12.89 -0.33 -4.92
N GLN A 47 -13.69 0.64 -4.49
CA GLN A 47 -14.58 1.39 -5.38
C GLN A 47 -13.78 2.22 -6.40
N SER A 48 -12.69 2.85 -5.98
CA SER A 48 -11.80 3.58 -6.89
C SER A 48 -11.12 2.64 -7.89
N ALA A 49 -10.68 1.45 -7.47
CA ALA A 49 -10.08 0.46 -8.36
C ALA A 49 -11.07 -0.04 -9.42
N GLN A 50 -12.37 -0.10 -9.12
CA GLN A 50 -13.42 -0.47 -10.09
C GLN A 50 -13.63 0.55 -11.20
N LEU A 51 -13.06 1.75 -11.09
CA LEU A 51 -13.07 2.77 -12.15
C LEU A 51 -12.01 2.51 -13.23
N HIS A 52 -11.19 1.47 -13.07
CA HIS A 52 -10.11 1.12 -13.98
C HIS A 52 -10.30 -0.30 -14.52
N ASP A 53 -9.81 -0.52 -15.74
CA ASP A 53 -9.68 -1.87 -16.31
C ASP A 53 -8.50 -2.59 -15.65
N LEU A 54 -8.81 -3.38 -14.62
CA LEU A 54 -7.80 -4.13 -13.86
C LEU A 54 -7.26 -5.31 -14.66
N SER A 55 -5.95 -5.51 -14.62
CA SER A 55 -5.25 -6.58 -15.33
C SER A 55 -5.31 -7.95 -14.62
N GLU A 56 -5.82 -7.98 -13.39
CA GLU A 56 -5.74 -9.11 -12.45
C GLU A 56 -4.29 -9.49 -12.05
N HIS A 57 -3.30 -8.70 -12.47
CA HIS A 57 -1.89 -8.84 -12.10
C HIS A 57 -1.52 -7.67 -11.20
N ALA A 58 -0.99 -7.98 -10.02
CA ALA A 58 -0.63 -6.95 -9.06
C ALA A 58 0.81 -7.06 -8.61
N ALA A 59 1.39 -5.94 -8.19
CA ALA A 59 2.65 -5.86 -7.49
C ALA A 59 2.41 -5.44 -6.03
N ILE A 60 3.23 -5.97 -5.14
CA ILE A 60 3.23 -5.59 -3.72
C ILE A 60 4.59 -5.06 -3.31
N ASP A 61 4.58 -3.94 -2.59
CA ASP A 61 5.78 -3.34 -2.04
C ASP A 61 5.48 -2.58 -0.74
N ALA A 62 6.49 -2.45 0.11
CA ALA A 62 6.42 -1.72 1.36
C ALA A 62 7.32 -0.49 1.35
N THR A 63 6.74 0.65 1.71
CA THR A 63 7.45 1.92 1.85
C THR A 63 7.25 2.52 3.25
N PHE A 64 8.00 3.57 3.57
CA PHE A 64 7.95 4.24 4.87
C PHE A 64 7.61 5.72 4.71
N TYR A 65 6.74 6.22 5.59
CA TYR A 65 6.37 7.62 5.70
C TYR A 65 6.68 8.16 7.10
N ASP A 66 7.19 9.38 7.20
CA ASP A 66 7.37 10.04 8.49
C ASP A 66 6.02 10.60 9.00
N ARG A 67 5.63 10.26 10.22
CA ARG A 67 4.35 10.66 10.85
C ARG A 67 4.36 12.11 11.36
N SER A 68 5.53 12.74 11.40
CA SER A 68 5.70 14.16 11.71
C SER A 68 7.11 14.56 11.30
N PRO A 69 7.31 15.02 10.05
CA PRO A 69 8.57 15.62 9.68
C PRO A 69 8.75 16.88 10.56
N ALA A 70 9.67 16.80 11.50
CA ALA A 70 9.99 17.88 12.42
C ALA A 70 11.47 18.22 12.28
N SER A 71 11.79 19.51 12.35
CA SER A 71 13.17 19.95 12.31
C SER A 71 13.93 19.39 13.52
N ARG A 72 15.23 19.10 13.34
CA ARG A 72 16.09 18.57 14.41
C ARG A 72 16.00 19.39 15.70
N HIS A 73 15.95 20.72 15.56
CA HIS A 73 15.81 21.66 16.67
C HIS A 73 14.48 21.47 17.42
N TYR A 74 13.37 21.31 16.72
CA TYR A 74 12.06 21.06 17.35
C TYR A 74 12.05 19.70 18.07
N CYS A 75 12.59 18.65 17.43
CA CYS A 75 12.70 17.31 18.03
C CYS A 75 13.46 17.32 19.35
N GLN A 76 14.59 18.04 19.42
CA GLN A 76 15.41 18.13 20.63
C GLN A 76 14.70 18.89 21.76
N ARG A 77 14.03 20.01 21.44
CA ARG A 77 13.40 20.89 22.43
C ARG A 77 12.29 20.22 23.23
N ILE A 78 11.50 19.35 22.57
CA ILE A 78 10.35 18.68 23.20
C ILE A 78 10.55 17.17 23.34
N SER A 79 11.78 16.69 23.19
CA SER A 79 12.12 15.25 23.22
C SER A 79 11.24 14.42 22.26
N TYR A 80 10.89 15.00 21.11
CA TYR A 80 10.05 14.35 20.11
C TYR A 80 10.88 13.44 19.22
N ARG A 81 10.43 12.19 19.08
CA ARG A 81 11.04 11.20 18.19
C ARG A 81 10.16 11.06 16.94
N VAL A 82 10.73 11.36 15.77
CA VAL A 82 10.04 11.15 14.48
C VAL A 82 9.68 9.67 14.36
N GLN A 83 8.38 9.40 14.30
CA GLN A 83 7.85 8.06 14.14
C GLN A 83 7.64 7.77 12.65
N LYS A 84 8.05 6.58 12.21
CA LYS A 84 7.81 6.10 10.85
C LYS A 84 6.58 5.22 10.81
N ILE A 85 5.73 5.41 9.82
CA ILE A 85 4.65 4.50 9.45
C ILE A 85 5.17 3.64 8.29
N LYS A 86 5.02 2.33 8.40
CA LYS A 86 5.23 1.41 7.30
C LYS A 86 3.92 1.26 6.54
N VAL A 87 3.97 1.41 5.22
CA VAL A 87 2.81 1.27 4.35
C VAL A 87 3.14 0.23 3.29
N THR A 88 2.42 -0.88 3.31
CA THR A 88 2.48 -1.90 2.25
C THR A 88 1.31 -1.69 1.31
N LYS A 89 1.59 -1.58 0.01
CA LYS A 89 0.59 -1.28 -1.02
C LYS A 89 0.52 -2.45 -2.00
N LEU A 90 -0.70 -2.80 -2.37
CA LEU A 90 -0.99 -3.68 -3.50
C LEU A 90 -1.47 -2.81 -4.65
N VAL A 91 -0.84 -2.94 -5.82
CA VAL A 91 -1.09 -2.09 -6.98
C VAL A 91 -1.28 -2.96 -8.21
N ASP A 92 -2.27 -2.68 -9.04
CA ASP A 92 -2.43 -3.32 -10.34
C ASP A 92 -1.32 -2.88 -11.30
N THR A 93 -0.69 -3.82 -12.01
CA THR A 93 0.52 -3.53 -12.79
C THR A 93 0.25 -2.77 -14.09
N ALA A 94 -0.97 -2.85 -14.65
CA ALA A 94 -1.32 -2.15 -15.89
C ALA A 94 -1.88 -0.75 -15.61
N SER A 95 -2.93 -0.66 -14.80
CA SER A 95 -3.65 0.58 -14.50
C SER A 95 -2.96 1.44 -13.45
N GLN A 96 -2.01 0.87 -12.69
CA GLN A 96 -1.38 1.50 -11.51
C GLN A 96 -2.39 1.86 -10.41
N ALA A 97 -3.60 1.30 -10.45
CA ALA A 97 -4.61 1.49 -9.43
C ALA A 97 -4.18 0.83 -8.11
N VAL A 98 -4.31 1.55 -7.00
CA VAL A 98 -4.04 1.01 -5.67
C VAL A 98 -5.22 0.15 -5.23
N LEU A 99 -5.00 -1.16 -5.07
CA LEU A 99 -6.03 -2.15 -4.77
C LEU A 99 -6.27 -2.33 -3.26
N ASP A 100 -5.19 -2.34 -2.47
CA ASP A 100 -5.26 -2.45 -1.01
C ASP A 100 -4.02 -1.80 -0.38
N VAL A 101 -4.17 -1.37 0.87
CA VAL A 101 -3.09 -0.83 1.68
C VAL A 101 -3.15 -1.36 3.11
N HIS A 102 -1.97 -1.58 3.68
CA HIS A 102 -1.80 -1.83 5.09
C HIS A 102 -0.82 -0.82 5.68
N CYS A 103 -1.28 -0.09 6.69
CA CYS A 103 -0.48 0.89 7.41
C CYS A 103 -0.23 0.36 8.82
N SER A 104 1.03 0.29 9.24
CA SER A 104 1.39 -0.06 10.61
C SER A 104 2.45 0.88 11.18
N THR A 105 2.36 1.13 12.48
CA THR A 105 3.38 1.81 13.28
C THR A 105 4.30 0.83 14.01
N ASN A 106 3.92 -0.45 14.10
CA ASN A 106 4.77 -1.51 14.64
C ASN A 106 5.44 -2.28 13.50
N ARG A 107 6.52 -3.00 13.83
CA ARG A 107 7.29 -3.82 12.88
C ARG A 107 7.13 -5.30 13.21
N GLU A 108 5.94 -5.67 13.66
CA GLU A 108 5.61 -7.03 14.06
C GLU A 108 5.27 -7.85 12.81
N GLY A 109 5.77 -9.09 12.76
CA GLY A 109 5.63 -9.97 11.60
C GLY A 109 6.61 -9.67 10.48
N SER A 110 6.72 -10.60 9.52
CA SER A 110 7.52 -10.38 8.32
C SER A 110 6.69 -9.76 7.20
N ASP A 111 7.35 -9.07 6.28
CA ASP A 111 6.68 -8.45 5.12
C ASP A 111 5.99 -9.48 4.24
N ALA A 112 6.54 -10.69 4.19
CA ALA A 112 5.92 -11.82 3.52
C ALA A 112 4.61 -12.26 4.19
N ASP A 113 4.53 -12.29 5.53
CA ASP A 113 3.28 -12.63 6.23
C ASP A 113 2.21 -11.58 5.95
N LEU A 114 2.60 -10.31 5.94
CA LEU A 114 1.70 -9.21 5.62
C LEU A 114 1.25 -9.26 4.16
N ALA A 115 2.15 -9.59 3.23
CA ALA A 115 1.82 -9.78 1.82
C ALA A 115 0.81 -10.92 1.63
N GLU A 116 0.97 -12.03 2.34
CA GLU A 116 0.03 -13.15 2.30
C GLU A 116 -1.36 -12.73 2.79
N GLN A 117 -1.44 -11.97 3.90
CA GLN A 117 -2.70 -11.43 4.40
C GLN A 117 -3.36 -10.46 3.41
N ILE A 118 -2.58 -9.62 2.73
CA ILE A 118 -3.09 -8.70 1.71
C ILE A 118 -3.59 -9.49 0.51
N ALA A 119 -2.82 -10.48 0.04
CA ALA A 119 -3.20 -11.34 -1.08
C ALA A 119 -4.48 -12.12 -0.80
N ARG A 120 -4.62 -12.70 0.41
CA ARG A 120 -5.83 -13.43 0.83
C ARG A 120 -7.09 -12.56 0.74
N ARG A 121 -7.00 -11.28 1.12
CA ARG A 121 -8.13 -10.34 1.02
C ARG A 121 -8.54 -10.04 -0.43
N ASN A 122 -7.60 -10.20 -1.36
CA ASN A 122 -7.76 -9.84 -2.77
C ASN A 122 -7.78 -11.06 -3.71
N ALA A 123 -7.79 -12.28 -3.16
CA ALA A 123 -7.62 -13.52 -3.94
C ALA A 123 -8.61 -13.70 -5.09
N GLY A 124 -9.86 -13.26 -4.94
CA GLY A 124 -10.87 -13.34 -5.99
C GLY A 124 -10.61 -12.42 -7.19
N ASN A 125 -9.70 -11.46 -7.08
CA ASN A 125 -9.41 -10.46 -8.12
C ASN A 125 -7.99 -10.56 -8.68
N LEU A 126 -7.18 -11.52 -8.22
CA LEU A 126 -5.76 -11.64 -8.57
C LEU A 126 -5.47 -12.99 -9.22
N ARG A 127 -4.83 -12.96 -10.38
CA ARG A 127 -4.23 -14.14 -11.04
C ARG A 127 -2.75 -14.27 -10.78
N ALA A 128 -2.04 -13.17 -10.55
CA ALA A 128 -0.62 -13.19 -10.23
C ALA A 128 -0.22 -12.06 -9.27
N LEU A 129 0.79 -12.33 -8.44
CA LEU A 129 1.36 -11.35 -7.52
C LEU A 129 2.86 -11.25 -7.70
N ALA A 130 3.33 -10.08 -8.14
CA ALA A 130 4.73 -9.73 -8.24
C ALA A 130 5.24 -9.11 -6.94
N ALA A 131 6.45 -9.52 -6.53
CA ALA A 131 7.15 -8.91 -5.41
C ALA A 131 8.67 -9.01 -5.60
N ASP A 132 9.41 -8.14 -4.92
CA ASP A 132 10.86 -8.20 -4.94
C ASP A 132 11.40 -9.39 -4.11
N LYS A 133 12.73 -9.58 -4.14
CA LYS A 133 13.39 -10.64 -3.36
C LYS A 133 13.28 -10.43 -1.84
N GLY A 134 12.88 -9.25 -1.37
CA GLY A 134 12.57 -8.97 0.02
C GLY A 134 11.47 -9.90 0.54
N TYR A 135 10.54 -10.30 -0.31
CA TYR A 135 9.42 -11.20 -0.02
C TYR A 135 9.70 -12.68 -0.27
N ASP A 136 10.96 -13.07 -0.53
CA ASP A 136 11.31 -14.48 -0.78
C ASP A 136 11.10 -15.35 0.46
N LYS A 137 9.92 -15.98 0.55
CA LYS A 137 9.50 -16.87 1.63
C LYS A 137 8.64 -17.99 1.05
N GLN A 138 9.00 -19.23 1.38
CA GLN A 138 8.29 -20.41 0.86
C GLN A 138 6.82 -20.44 1.27
N SER A 139 6.50 -20.12 2.54
CA SER A 139 5.12 -20.10 3.03
C SER A 139 4.25 -19.11 2.27
N LEU A 140 4.77 -17.93 1.91
CA LEU A 140 4.06 -16.96 1.08
C LEU A 140 3.75 -17.55 -0.31
N ARG A 141 4.72 -18.22 -0.94
CA ARG A 141 4.52 -18.86 -2.26
C ARG A 141 3.45 -19.95 -2.20
N GLU A 142 3.41 -20.72 -1.12
CA GLU A 142 2.41 -21.77 -0.88
C GLU A 142 1.02 -21.17 -0.67
N GLY A 143 0.89 -20.19 0.24
CA GLY A 143 -0.38 -19.50 0.49
C GLY A 143 -0.93 -18.83 -0.77
N LEU A 144 -0.08 -18.17 -1.57
CA LEU A 144 -0.52 -17.61 -2.86
C LEU A 144 -1.10 -18.68 -3.79
N ARG A 145 -0.47 -19.85 -3.89
CA ARG A 145 -0.97 -20.96 -4.73
C ARG A 145 -2.29 -21.52 -4.20
N GLU A 146 -2.45 -21.63 -2.88
CA GLU A 146 -3.72 -22.03 -2.26
C GLU A 146 -4.86 -21.05 -2.60
N PHE A 147 -4.54 -19.77 -2.73
CA PHE A 147 -5.49 -18.75 -3.18
C PHE A 147 -5.70 -18.71 -4.70
N GLY A 148 -5.04 -19.59 -5.47
CA GLY A 148 -5.10 -19.58 -6.93
C GLY A 148 -4.27 -18.46 -7.59
N ILE A 149 -3.38 -17.81 -6.84
CA ILE A 149 -2.55 -16.69 -7.29
C ILE A 149 -1.17 -17.21 -7.69
N ARG A 150 -0.72 -16.91 -8.91
CA ARG A 150 0.64 -17.24 -9.36
C ARG A 150 1.67 -16.35 -8.66
N PRO A 151 2.61 -16.90 -7.88
CA PRO A 151 3.67 -16.09 -7.27
C PRO A 151 4.73 -15.72 -8.33
N LEU A 152 4.97 -14.42 -8.48
CA LEU A 152 6.04 -13.84 -9.30
C LEU A 152 7.04 -13.13 -8.36
N ILE A 153 7.67 -13.91 -7.48
CA ILE A 153 8.58 -13.39 -6.45
C ILE A 153 10.00 -13.85 -6.79
N LYS A 154 10.95 -12.91 -6.90
CA LYS A 154 12.36 -13.26 -7.12
C LYS A 154 12.94 -13.99 -5.91
N HIS A 155 13.69 -15.04 -6.17
CA HIS A 155 14.50 -15.73 -5.17
C HIS A 155 15.68 -14.86 -4.75
N ARG A 156 15.96 -14.82 -3.45
CA ARG A 156 17.25 -14.34 -2.93
C ARG A 156 18.31 -15.34 -3.35
N ILE A 157 19.43 -14.86 -3.87
CA ILE A 157 20.49 -15.71 -4.39
C ILE A 157 21.35 -16.18 -3.21
N PHE A 158 21.21 -17.46 -2.87
CA PHE A 158 22.07 -18.15 -1.91
C PHE A 158 22.83 -19.31 -2.57
N ALA A 159 22.33 -19.84 -3.69
CA ALA A 159 22.92 -20.94 -4.42
C ALA A 159 22.71 -20.81 -5.95
N PRO A 160 23.48 -21.56 -6.78
CA PRO A 160 23.36 -21.49 -8.24
C PRO A 160 21.96 -21.77 -8.78
N TYR A 161 21.18 -22.64 -8.12
CA TYR A 161 19.82 -22.95 -8.55
C TYR A 161 18.86 -21.76 -8.41
N ASP A 162 19.13 -20.78 -7.53
CA ASP A 162 18.29 -19.59 -7.38
C ASP A 162 18.33 -18.72 -8.64
N HIS A 163 19.47 -18.71 -9.35
CA HIS A 163 19.55 -18.08 -10.67
C HIS A 163 18.62 -18.77 -11.67
N ALA A 164 18.61 -20.10 -11.68
CA ALA A 164 17.73 -20.86 -12.57
C ALA A 164 16.25 -20.65 -12.22
N HIS A 165 15.89 -20.52 -10.94
CA HIS A 165 14.54 -20.17 -10.54
C HIS A 165 14.14 -18.76 -10.97
N ASN A 166 15.03 -17.78 -10.79
CA ASN A 166 14.79 -16.41 -11.23
C ASN A 166 14.64 -16.30 -12.75
N ALA A 167 15.45 -17.04 -13.52
CA ALA A 167 15.37 -17.06 -14.99
C ALA A 167 14.07 -17.69 -15.54
N ARG A 168 13.31 -18.42 -14.70
CA ARG A 168 12.01 -19.02 -15.07
C ARG A 168 10.83 -18.10 -14.78
N ILE A 169 11.05 -16.97 -14.10
CA ILE A 169 9.98 -15.99 -13.87
C ILE A 169 9.66 -15.34 -15.21
N ASP A 170 8.36 -15.17 -15.48
CA ASP A 170 7.89 -14.52 -16.69
C ASP A 170 8.19 -13.02 -16.61
N ASP A 171 9.27 -12.60 -17.27
CA ASP A 171 9.74 -11.21 -17.26
C ASP A 171 8.69 -10.22 -17.77
N SER A 172 7.79 -10.64 -18.68
CA SER A 172 6.73 -9.78 -19.20
C SER A 172 5.61 -9.52 -18.20
N ARG A 173 5.47 -10.39 -17.19
CA ARG A 173 4.50 -10.22 -16.09
C ARG A 173 5.14 -9.64 -14.84
N TYR A 174 6.48 -9.69 -14.74
CA TYR A 174 7.22 -9.18 -13.60
C TYR A 174 7.61 -7.71 -13.75
N ASN A 175 7.94 -7.27 -14.97
CA ASN A 175 8.32 -5.89 -15.29
C ASN A 175 7.16 -5.14 -15.97
#